data_AF-A0A819VVJ5-F1
#
_entry.id   AF-A0A819VVJ5-F1
#
_cell.length_a   1.000
_cell.length_b   1.000
_cell.length_c   1.000
_cell.angle_alpha   90.00
_cell.angle_beta   90.00
_cell.angle_gamma   90.00
#
_symmetry.space_group_name_H-M   'P 1'
#
loop_
_entity.id
_entity.type
_entity.pdbx_description
1 polymer ?
#
loop_
_entity_poly.entity_id
_entity_poly.type
_entity_poly.pdbx_seq_one_letter_code
_entity_poly.pdbx_strand_id
1 'polypeptide(L)'
;PCFSRLRLSLLPSIPSDLDFIVPVRYTVNIDGQRFLLVDLSNQKRFKRLLVFASDRQLDILFQCDWLFIDGTFKIVPALFAQLVCIVGIFEGQVVTLCYALVDSKHTDAYRAIIRSLKEEAVKRGGVLNPNYVMTDFEAGLIKAISAEFPTTTHHVGCFFHHTQSIYRMIATLGLKATYENVESVRDLCRKLMAVALLPIDDVEDGYLEVLNQLTLETFSDTHVFNLMNDLMNYYDREWLRVIGMNNRISHKLVEAHPNVWKVLDMLVSEEFHTHQYVNQVITGRKRPSRATKEQKRYQKQLDNLYDLYGRKVIDLPTMLSGLGSMVANNTKSKQKKKD
;
A
#
# COMPACT_ATOMS: atom_id res chain seq x y z
N PRO A 1 40.31 -7.89 -13.53
CA PRO A 1 39.50 -7.95 -12.29
C PRO A 1 38.28 -7.01 -12.39
N CYS A 2 37.05 -7.53 -12.24
CA CYS A 2 35.84 -6.70 -12.36
C CYS A 2 35.73 -5.72 -11.18
N PHE A 3 35.47 -4.43 -11.46
CA PHE A 3 35.36 -3.37 -10.44
C PHE A 3 34.32 -3.68 -9.35
N SER A 4 33.28 -4.46 -9.66
CA SER A 4 32.31 -4.91 -8.66
C SER A 4 32.90 -5.82 -7.58
N ARG A 5 33.84 -6.73 -7.93
CA ARG A 5 34.52 -7.58 -6.93
C ARG A 5 35.45 -6.76 -6.02
N LEU A 6 36.18 -5.78 -6.58
CA LEU A 6 37.06 -4.89 -5.81
C LEU A 6 36.28 -3.94 -4.88
N ARG A 7 35.07 -3.50 -5.28
CA ARG A 7 34.17 -2.73 -4.40
C ARG A 7 33.53 -3.57 -3.29
N LEU A 8 33.33 -4.88 -3.52
CA LEU A 8 32.82 -5.80 -2.49
C LEU A 8 33.88 -6.15 -1.44
N SER A 9 35.17 -6.24 -1.79
CA SER A 9 36.26 -6.50 -0.85
C SER A 9 36.60 -5.31 0.08
N LEU A 10 36.00 -4.14 -0.16
CA LEU A 10 36.10 -2.95 0.70
C LEU A 10 34.85 -2.76 1.59
N LEU A 11 33.85 -3.63 1.48
CA LEU A 11 32.71 -3.60 2.39
C LEU A 11 33.08 -4.30 3.70
N PRO A 12 32.50 -3.89 4.84
CA PRO A 12 32.56 -4.67 6.06
C PRO A 12 31.97 -6.07 5.84
N SER A 13 32.30 -7.00 6.73
CA SER A 13 31.60 -8.27 6.84
C SER A 13 30.07 -8.06 6.86
N ILE A 14 29.32 -9.02 6.33
CA ILE A 14 27.85 -8.96 6.40
C ILE A 14 27.47 -8.98 7.89
N PRO A 15 26.73 -7.97 8.40
CA PRO A 15 26.33 -7.91 9.79
C PRO A 15 25.54 -9.14 10.26
N SER A 16 25.89 -9.62 11.46
CA SER A 16 25.21 -10.68 12.21
C SER A 16 24.02 -10.18 13.03
N ASP A 17 23.97 -8.89 13.30
CA ASP A 17 23.11 -8.23 14.29
C ASP A 17 22.80 -6.80 13.84
N LEU A 18 21.97 -6.11 14.61
CA LEU A 18 21.51 -4.75 14.32
C LEU A 18 22.47 -3.64 14.76
N ASP A 19 23.64 -3.94 15.35
CA ASP A 19 24.54 -2.92 15.92
C ASP A 19 25.66 -2.49 14.96
N PHE A 20 25.56 -2.86 13.67
CA PHE A 20 26.53 -2.50 12.65
C PHE A 20 26.61 -0.99 12.35
N ILE A 21 27.81 -0.49 12.05
CA ILE A 21 27.99 0.88 11.56
C ILE A 21 27.56 0.93 10.07
N VAL A 22 26.69 1.86 9.69
CA VAL A 22 26.36 2.11 8.27
C VAL A 22 27.57 2.80 7.61
N PRO A 23 28.20 2.20 6.57
CA PRO A 23 29.31 2.84 5.88
C PRO A 23 28.91 4.17 5.23
N VAL A 24 29.77 5.19 5.30
CA VAL A 24 29.52 6.56 4.81
C VAL A 24 28.99 6.60 3.37
N ARG A 25 29.45 5.69 2.48
CA ARG A 25 28.95 5.55 1.10
C ARG A 25 27.44 5.26 0.96
N TYR A 26 26.77 4.89 2.05
CA TYR A 26 25.33 4.65 2.12
C TYR A 26 24.60 5.73 2.93
N THR A 27 25.34 6.63 3.59
CA THR A 27 24.76 7.78 4.31
C THR A 27 24.56 8.99 3.41
N VAL A 28 25.18 8.98 2.23
CA VAL A 28 25.09 10.02 1.19
C VAL A 28 24.59 9.46 -0.14
N ASN A 29 24.06 10.33 -0.99
CA ASN A 29 23.74 10.00 -2.38
C ASN A 29 24.99 10.09 -3.28
N ILE A 30 24.80 9.87 -4.59
CA ILE A 30 25.90 9.88 -5.57
C ILE A 30 26.61 11.24 -5.70
N ASP A 31 25.95 12.34 -5.33
CA ASP A 31 26.48 13.70 -5.34
C ASP A 31 27.14 14.08 -4.00
N GLY A 32 27.23 13.14 -3.05
CA GLY A 32 27.79 13.35 -1.71
C GLY A 32 26.87 14.09 -0.74
N GLN A 33 25.61 14.34 -1.11
CA GLN A 33 24.61 14.99 -0.27
C GLN A 33 23.98 13.99 0.72
N ARG A 34 23.43 14.47 1.84
CA ARG A 34 22.79 13.63 2.87
C ARG A 34 21.69 12.76 2.25
N PHE A 35 21.69 11.47 2.57
CA PHE A 35 20.65 10.52 2.17
C PHE A 35 20.13 9.67 3.33
N LEU A 36 21.01 9.18 4.23
CA LEU A 36 20.56 8.66 5.52
C LEU A 36 20.10 9.85 6.37
N LEU A 37 18.81 9.90 6.63
CA LEU A 37 18.15 10.96 7.35
C LEU A 37 18.27 10.75 8.87
N VAL A 38 18.03 9.50 9.31
CA VAL A 38 17.99 9.10 10.72
C VAL A 38 18.44 7.66 10.87
N ASP A 39 19.22 7.39 11.92
CA ASP A 39 19.57 6.06 12.44
C ASP A 39 19.20 6.04 13.93
N LEU A 40 18.03 5.49 14.28
CA LEU A 40 17.61 5.32 15.68
C LEU A 40 17.89 3.89 16.13
N SER A 41 18.64 3.75 17.21
CA SER A 41 18.83 2.46 17.90
C SER A 41 18.23 2.48 19.31
N ASN A 42 18.11 1.30 19.92
CA ASN A 42 17.78 1.10 21.34
C ASN A 42 16.43 1.71 21.79
N GLN A 43 15.43 1.71 20.91
CA GLN A 43 14.09 2.19 21.25
C GLN A 43 13.28 1.10 21.96
N LYS A 44 12.33 1.50 22.82
CA LYS A 44 11.58 0.58 23.71
C LYS A 44 10.78 -0.52 22.99
N ARG A 45 10.49 -0.35 21.70
CA ARG A 45 9.55 -1.17 20.90
C ARG A 45 10.08 -1.60 19.53
N PHE A 46 11.30 -1.20 19.20
CA PHE A 46 12.03 -1.56 17.98
C PHE A 46 13.52 -1.32 18.25
N LYS A 47 14.40 -2.22 17.82
CA LYS A 47 15.84 -2.13 18.13
C LYS A 47 16.55 -1.17 17.20
N ARG A 48 16.15 -1.10 15.92
CA ARG A 48 16.75 -0.17 14.95
C ARG A 48 15.82 0.27 13.82
N LEU A 49 15.90 1.55 13.52
CA LEU A 49 15.23 2.20 12.39
C LEU A 49 16.25 3.02 11.60
N LEU A 50 16.41 2.70 10.31
CA LEU A 50 17.15 3.52 9.36
C LEU A 50 16.15 4.20 8.41
N VAL A 51 16.16 5.53 8.34
CA VAL A 51 15.32 6.33 7.43
C VAL A 51 16.20 7.00 6.39
N PHE A 52 15.86 6.84 5.11
CA PHE A 52 16.58 7.39 3.97
C PHE A 52 15.66 8.28 3.12
N ALA A 53 16.05 9.54 2.98
CA ALA A 53 15.46 10.51 2.06
C ALA A 53 16.49 11.63 1.82
N SER A 54 16.77 11.96 0.56
CA SER A 54 17.62 13.11 0.25
C SER A 54 16.85 14.41 0.42
N ASP A 55 17.56 15.53 0.58
CA ASP A 55 16.95 16.82 0.83
C ASP A 55 15.93 17.21 -0.26
N ARG A 56 16.21 16.84 -1.52
CA ARG A 56 15.29 17.02 -2.66
C ARG A 56 14.01 16.19 -2.54
N GLN A 57 14.10 14.96 -2.04
CA GLN A 57 12.94 14.11 -1.84
C GLN A 57 12.06 14.65 -0.70
N LEU A 58 12.68 15.17 0.38
CA LEU A 58 11.98 15.79 1.49
C LEU A 58 11.22 17.05 1.06
N ASP A 59 11.85 17.93 0.29
CA ASP A 59 11.22 19.15 -0.23
C ASP A 59 9.95 18.82 -1.02
N ILE A 60 9.95 17.73 -1.80
CA ILE A 60 8.77 17.24 -2.54
C ILE A 60 7.75 16.58 -1.61
N LEU A 61 8.20 15.75 -0.66
CA LEU A 61 7.34 15.02 0.28
C LEU A 61 6.45 15.98 1.09
N PHE A 62 7.01 17.12 1.51
CA PHE A 62 6.29 18.14 2.27
C PHE A 62 5.31 18.97 1.42
N GLN A 63 5.32 18.83 0.09
CA GLN A 63 4.39 19.47 -0.85
C GLN A 63 3.31 18.50 -1.38
N CYS A 64 3.37 17.21 -1.07
CA CYS A 64 2.43 16.23 -1.60
C CYS A 64 1.09 16.21 -0.83
N ASP A 65 -0.01 16.50 -1.54
CA ASP A 65 -1.38 16.28 -1.04
C ASP A 65 -1.68 14.80 -0.74
N TRP A 66 -1.12 13.90 -1.55
CA TRP A 66 -1.29 12.46 -1.48
C TRP A 66 0.02 11.77 -1.14
N LEU A 67 0.02 11.01 -0.03
CA LEU A 67 1.07 10.04 0.27
C LEU A 67 0.51 8.61 0.22
N PHE A 68 1.30 7.70 -0.33
CA PHE A 68 1.06 6.26 -0.31
C PHE A 68 2.18 5.63 0.51
N ILE A 69 1.82 4.87 1.55
CA ILE A 69 2.78 4.24 2.45
C ILE A 69 2.56 2.73 2.39
N ASP A 70 3.56 2.02 1.88
CA ASP A 70 3.54 0.57 1.67
C ASP A 70 4.76 -0.07 2.30
N GLY A 71 4.58 -1.22 2.94
CA GLY A 71 5.62 -1.93 3.67
C GLY A 71 5.93 -3.28 3.04
N THR A 72 6.96 -3.32 2.20
CA THR A 72 7.31 -4.54 1.45
C THR A 72 8.13 -5.53 2.27
N PHE A 73 7.80 -6.83 2.13
CA PHE A 73 8.46 -7.95 2.80
C PHE A 73 9.43 -8.72 1.88
N LYS A 74 9.45 -8.43 0.58
CA LYS A 74 10.15 -9.24 -0.45
C LYS A 74 11.58 -8.81 -0.75
N ILE A 75 11.99 -7.66 -0.26
CA ILE A 75 13.32 -7.07 -0.50
C ILE A 75 13.75 -6.39 0.81
N VAL A 76 14.05 -7.21 1.80
CA VAL A 76 14.39 -6.77 3.16
C VAL A 76 15.58 -7.58 3.67
N PRO A 77 16.59 -6.99 4.30
CA PRO A 77 17.66 -7.75 4.94
C PRO A 77 17.11 -8.58 6.10
N ALA A 78 17.66 -9.77 6.34
CA ALA A 78 17.17 -10.69 7.38
C ALA A 78 17.15 -10.10 8.81
N LEU A 79 17.91 -9.03 9.05
CA LEU A 79 17.94 -8.28 10.32
C LEU A 79 16.74 -7.34 10.51
N PHE A 80 16.05 -6.97 9.43
CA PHE A 80 14.90 -6.05 9.45
C PHE A 80 13.61 -6.80 9.11
N ALA A 81 12.49 -6.34 9.67
CA ALA A 81 11.17 -6.97 9.49
C ALA A 81 10.43 -6.47 8.24
N GLN A 82 10.77 -5.26 7.77
CA GLN A 82 10.13 -4.63 6.61
C GLN A 82 11.01 -3.51 6.01
N LEU A 83 10.82 -3.25 4.71
CA LEU A 83 11.23 -2.00 4.07
C LEU A 83 9.94 -1.19 3.81
N VAL A 84 9.80 -0.05 4.47
CA VAL A 84 8.69 0.89 4.28
C VAL A 84 9.07 1.88 3.20
N CYS A 85 8.19 2.11 2.24
CA CYS A 85 8.32 3.12 1.19
C CYS A 85 7.22 4.16 1.36
N ILE A 86 7.58 5.44 1.36
CA ILE A 86 6.65 6.56 1.25
C ILE A 86 6.77 7.12 -0.16
N VAL A 87 5.64 7.17 -0.85
CA VAL A 87 5.52 7.57 -2.25
C VAL A 87 4.54 8.74 -2.32
N GLY A 88 4.88 9.79 -3.07
CA GLY A 88 4.03 10.96 -3.27
C GLY A 88 3.63 11.18 -4.73
N ILE A 89 2.68 12.08 -4.96
CA ILE A 89 2.38 12.62 -6.29
C ILE A 89 3.03 14.00 -6.42
N PHE A 90 3.88 14.17 -7.42
CA PHE A 90 4.52 15.43 -7.77
C PHE A 90 4.34 15.70 -9.26
N GLU A 91 3.79 16.85 -9.65
CA GLU A 91 3.56 17.21 -11.06
C GLU A 91 2.73 16.18 -11.88
N GLY A 92 1.83 15.46 -11.19
CA GLY A 92 1.04 14.36 -11.75
C GLY A 92 1.83 13.07 -11.98
N GLN A 93 3.03 12.94 -11.40
CA GLN A 93 3.88 11.76 -11.44
C GLN A 93 4.01 11.13 -10.06
N VAL A 94 4.04 9.79 -10.03
CA VAL A 94 4.29 9.00 -8.82
C VAL A 94 5.81 8.94 -8.58
N VAL A 95 6.27 9.30 -7.37
CA VAL A 95 7.68 9.40 -6.99
C VAL A 95 7.89 8.78 -5.60
N THR A 96 8.91 7.95 -5.41
CA THR A 96 9.29 7.47 -4.07
C THR A 96 10.15 8.51 -3.36
N LEU A 97 9.77 8.90 -2.14
CA LEU A 97 10.30 10.08 -1.46
C LEU A 97 10.93 9.75 -0.10
N CYS A 98 10.65 8.59 0.47
CA CYS A 98 11.36 8.09 1.64
C CYS A 98 11.39 6.56 1.63
N TYR A 99 12.49 6.00 2.10
CA TYR A 99 12.65 4.58 2.39
C TYR A 99 12.98 4.40 3.87
N ALA A 100 12.47 3.37 4.53
CA ALA A 100 12.83 3.08 5.91
C ALA A 100 12.98 1.57 6.16
N LEU A 101 14.14 1.16 6.70
CA LEU A 101 14.39 -0.21 7.16
C LEU A 101 14.10 -0.27 8.66
N VAL A 102 13.19 -1.16 9.04
CA VAL A 102 12.65 -1.25 10.41
C VAL A 102 12.61 -2.70 10.90
N ASP A 103 13.10 -2.96 12.11
CA ASP A 103 13.17 -4.31 12.70
C ASP A 103 11.86 -4.79 13.33
N SER A 104 10.84 -3.94 13.33
CA SER A 104 9.60 -4.12 14.09
C SER A 104 8.39 -3.62 13.30
N LYS A 105 7.27 -4.35 13.40
CA LYS A 105 5.96 -3.95 12.85
C LYS A 105 5.04 -3.32 13.90
N HIS A 106 5.61 -2.89 15.02
CA HIS A 106 4.87 -2.17 16.05
C HIS A 106 4.63 -0.72 15.63
N THR A 107 3.45 -0.21 16.00
CA THR A 107 3.02 1.17 15.74
C THR A 107 4.08 2.22 16.07
N ASP A 108 4.79 2.07 17.18
CA ASP A 108 5.81 3.03 17.61
C ASP A 108 6.97 3.18 16.61
N ALA A 109 7.26 2.15 15.81
CA ALA A 109 8.31 2.19 14.78
C ALA A 109 7.86 3.01 13.55
N TYR A 110 6.61 2.82 13.09
CA TYR A 110 6.03 3.66 12.04
C TYR A 110 5.85 5.11 12.50
N ARG A 111 5.47 5.33 13.76
CA ARG A 111 5.40 6.67 14.35
C ARG A 111 6.77 7.35 14.35
N ALA A 112 7.84 6.63 14.66
CA ALA A 112 9.20 7.17 14.62
C ALA A 112 9.58 7.65 13.20
N ILE A 113 9.24 6.90 12.14
CA ILE A 113 9.42 7.34 10.75
C ILE A 113 8.70 8.68 10.49
N ILE A 114 7.40 8.75 10.80
CA ILE A 114 6.56 9.92 10.54
C ILE A 114 7.05 11.14 11.34
N ARG A 115 7.45 10.93 12.59
CA ARG A 115 8.00 11.98 13.47
C ARG A 115 9.31 12.54 12.96
N SER A 116 10.25 11.68 12.57
CA SER A 116 11.50 12.12 11.94
C SER A 116 11.25 13.00 10.71
N LEU A 117 10.27 12.66 9.87
CA LEU A 117 9.89 13.47 8.71
C LEU A 117 9.20 14.78 9.10
N LYS A 118 8.34 14.79 10.13
CA LYS A 118 7.72 16.01 10.67
C LYS A 118 8.74 16.96 11.29
N GLU A 119 9.70 16.44 12.05
CA GLU A 119 10.81 17.21 12.61
C GLU A 119 11.67 17.85 11.50
N GLU A 120 11.97 17.11 10.43
CA GLU A 120 12.70 17.65 9.27
C GLU A 120 11.89 18.67 8.46
N ALA A 121 10.56 18.56 8.41
CA ALA A 121 9.69 19.61 7.84
C ALA A 121 9.78 20.90 8.67
N VAL A 122 9.67 20.80 10.00
CA VAL A 122 9.75 21.94 10.92
C VAL A 122 11.11 22.63 10.85
N LYS A 123 12.21 21.86 10.75
CA LYS A 123 13.57 22.41 10.55
C LYS A 123 13.72 23.22 9.24
N ARG A 124 12.87 22.97 8.25
CA ARG A 124 12.79 23.71 6.97
C ARG A 124 11.76 24.84 6.97
N GLY A 125 11.11 25.12 8.10
CA GLY A 125 10.05 26.12 8.20
C GLY A 125 8.71 25.67 7.60
N GLY A 126 8.53 24.37 7.33
CA GLY A 126 7.30 23.77 6.80
C GLY A 126 6.61 22.84 7.79
N VAL A 127 5.53 22.20 7.35
CA VAL A 127 4.80 21.18 8.11
C VAL A 127 4.45 20.02 7.18
N LEU A 128 4.73 18.79 7.60
CA LEU A 128 4.25 17.60 6.90
C LEU A 128 2.78 17.33 7.29
N ASN A 129 1.85 17.74 6.42
CA ASN A 129 0.41 17.57 6.60
C ASN A 129 -0.30 17.30 5.24
N PRO A 130 -0.26 16.07 4.72
CA PRO A 130 -0.95 15.71 3.47
C PRO A 130 -2.46 15.71 3.68
N ASN A 131 -3.22 15.98 2.62
CA ASN A 131 -4.67 15.86 2.61
C ASN A 131 -5.13 14.39 2.64
N TYR A 132 -4.37 13.49 2.03
CA TYR A 132 -4.68 12.07 1.93
C TYR A 132 -3.46 11.19 2.21
N VAL A 133 -3.64 10.15 3.03
CA VAL A 133 -2.66 9.08 3.22
C VAL A 133 -3.33 7.75 2.90
N MET A 134 -2.88 7.10 1.83
CA MET A 134 -3.28 5.73 1.52
C MET A 134 -2.27 4.74 2.10
N THR A 135 -2.74 3.71 2.80
CA THR A 135 -1.90 2.60 3.27
C THR A 135 -2.47 1.24 2.89
N ASP A 136 -1.70 0.19 3.10
CA ASP A 136 -2.27 -1.15 3.25
C ASP A 136 -3.04 -1.28 4.57
N PHE A 137 -3.56 -2.48 4.87
CA PHE A 137 -4.34 -2.74 6.08
C PHE A 137 -3.48 -3.18 7.26
N GLU A 138 -2.20 -2.79 7.32
CA GLU A 138 -1.37 -3.15 8.46
C GLU A 138 -1.73 -2.32 9.70
N ALA A 139 -2.33 -2.98 10.70
CA ALA A 139 -2.82 -2.33 11.92
C ALA A 139 -1.74 -1.57 12.72
N GLY A 140 -0.46 -1.90 12.53
CA GLY A 140 0.66 -1.14 13.08
C GLY A 140 0.76 0.25 12.47
N LEU A 141 0.71 0.32 11.13
CA LEU A 141 0.81 1.53 10.32
C LEU A 141 -0.45 2.40 10.42
N ILE A 142 -1.65 1.82 10.33
CA ILE A 142 -2.93 2.56 10.49
C ILE A 142 -2.92 3.39 11.78
N LYS A 143 -2.60 2.74 12.92
CA LYS A 143 -2.50 3.41 14.23
C LYS A 143 -1.46 4.53 14.26
N ALA A 144 -0.37 4.40 13.50
CA ALA A 144 0.65 5.43 13.42
C ALA A 144 0.15 6.63 12.60
N ILE A 145 -0.58 6.40 11.50
CA ILE A 145 -1.22 7.47 10.73
C ILE A 145 -2.25 8.20 11.59
N SER A 146 -3.17 7.50 12.24
CA SER A 146 -4.17 8.13 13.12
C SER A 146 -3.55 8.91 14.29
N ALA A 147 -2.43 8.43 14.84
CA ALA A 147 -1.74 9.09 15.96
C ALA A 147 -0.93 10.32 15.56
N GLU A 148 -0.38 10.36 14.35
CA GLU A 148 0.51 11.44 13.90
C GLU A 148 -0.15 12.42 12.91
N PHE A 149 -1.26 12.05 12.24
CA PHE A 149 -2.04 12.91 11.33
C PHE A 149 -3.51 13.09 11.77
N PRO A 150 -3.79 13.61 12.99
CA PRO A 150 -5.12 13.46 13.62
C PRO A 150 -6.24 14.39 13.15
N THR A 151 -5.97 15.50 12.44
CA THR A 151 -6.95 16.62 12.34
C THR A 151 -7.37 17.08 10.94
N THR A 152 -6.67 16.71 9.87
CA THR A 152 -7.05 17.09 8.49
C THR A 152 -6.78 16.02 7.42
N THR A 153 -6.02 14.97 7.74
CA THR A 153 -5.60 13.97 6.77
C THR A 153 -6.62 12.84 6.69
N HIS A 154 -7.17 12.60 5.50
CA HIS A 154 -8.01 11.43 5.23
C HIS A 154 -7.14 10.17 5.08
N HIS A 155 -7.32 9.20 5.97
CA HIS A 155 -6.72 7.88 5.82
C HIS A 155 -7.56 7.04 4.86
N VAL A 156 -6.94 6.46 3.83
CA VAL A 156 -7.61 5.71 2.76
C VAL A 156 -7.08 4.29 2.68
N GLY A 157 -7.99 3.31 2.70
CA GLY A 157 -7.63 1.90 2.52
C GLY A 157 -7.29 1.56 1.07
N CYS A 158 -6.23 0.79 0.84
CA CYS A 158 -5.85 0.36 -0.52
C CYS A 158 -6.83 -0.69 -1.10
N PHE A 159 -7.68 -0.31 -2.05
CA PHE A 159 -8.67 -1.19 -2.70
C PHE A 159 -8.09 -2.51 -3.25
N PHE A 160 -6.85 -2.49 -3.77
CA PHE A 160 -6.16 -3.71 -4.22
C PHE A 160 -5.96 -4.72 -3.07
N HIS A 161 -5.56 -4.25 -1.88
CA HIS A 161 -5.37 -5.11 -0.72
C HIS A 161 -6.70 -5.52 -0.06
N HIS A 162 -7.77 -4.74 -0.23
CA HIS A 162 -9.13 -5.08 0.19
C HIS A 162 -9.65 -6.28 -0.58
N THR A 163 -9.72 -6.17 -1.91
CA THR A 163 -10.16 -7.26 -2.81
C THR A 163 -9.31 -8.52 -2.64
N GLN A 164 -7.99 -8.38 -2.46
CA GLN A 164 -7.10 -9.52 -2.20
C GLN A 164 -7.37 -10.20 -0.85
N SER A 165 -7.78 -9.45 0.18
CA SER A 165 -8.11 -10.01 1.50
C SER A 165 -9.39 -10.83 1.46
N ILE A 166 -10.42 -10.33 0.77
CA ILE A 166 -11.67 -11.05 0.56
C ILE A 166 -11.42 -12.31 -0.29
N TYR A 167 -10.61 -12.22 -1.35
CA TYR A 167 -10.23 -13.41 -2.13
C TYR A 167 -9.44 -14.45 -1.32
N ARG A 168 -8.58 -14.01 -0.38
CA ARG A 168 -7.95 -14.95 0.58
C ARG A 168 -8.98 -15.61 1.48
N MET A 169 -9.98 -14.88 1.98
CA MET A 169 -11.04 -15.47 2.80
C MET A 169 -11.90 -16.47 2.02
N ILE A 170 -12.28 -16.15 0.77
CA ILE A 170 -12.93 -17.10 -0.15
C ILE A 170 -12.12 -18.41 -0.27
N ALA A 171 -10.78 -18.32 -0.37
CA ALA A 171 -9.93 -19.51 -0.40
C ALA A 171 -9.85 -20.24 0.95
N THR A 172 -9.81 -19.52 2.07
CA THR A 172 -9.82 -20.08 3.44
C THR A 172 -11.11 -20.82 3.76
N LEU A 173 -12.26 -20.33 3.29
CA LEU A 173 -13.58 -20.97 3.43
C LEU A 173 -13.79 -22.14 2.45
N GLY A 174 -12.78 -22.51 1.63
CA GLY A 174 -12.90 -23.57 0.62
C GLY A 174 -13.68 -23.17 -0.66
N LEU A 175 -14.28 -21.99 -0.69
CA LEU A 175 -15.10 -21.47 -1.80
C LEU A 175 -14.33 -21.16 -3.09
N LYS A 176 -12.99 -21.31 -3.14
CA LYS A 176 -12.19 -20.94 -4.32
C LYS A 176 -12.70 -21.59 -5.62
N ALA A 177 -12.91 -22.91 -5.61
CA ALA A 177 -13.38 -23.62 -6.80
C ALA A 177 -14.81 -23.20 -7.19
N THR A 178 -15.67 -22.94 -6.21
CA THR A 178 -17.04 -22.46 -6.41
C THR A 178 -17.05 -21.04 -7.01
N TYR A 179 -16.24 -20.12 -6.50
CA TYR A 179 -16.04 -18.78 -7.07
C TYR A 179 -15.45 -18.84 -8.49
N GLU A 180 -14.57 -19.79 -8.78
CA GLU A 180 -13.98 -19.96 -10.11
C GLU A 180 -14.98 -20.53 -11.13
N ASN A 181 -15.98 -21.33 -10.71
CA ASN A 181 -16.86 -22.07 -11.64
C ASN A 181 -18.35 -21.65 -11.61
N VAL A 182 -18.88 -21.16 -10.49
CA VAL A 182 -20.30 -20.79 -10.31
C VAL A 182 -20.47 -19.28 -10.46
N GLU A 183 -21.30 -18.86 -11.42
CA GLU A 183 -21.44 -17.45 -11.75
C GLU A 183 -22.10 -16.60 -10.65
N SER A 184 -23.18 -17.09 -10.00
CA SER A 184 -23.84 -16.38 -8.91
C SER A 184 -22.90 -16.13 -7.71
N VAL A 185 -22.12 -17.13 -7.31
CA VAL A 185 -21.09 -16.99 -6.26
C VAL A 185 -20.04 -15.96 -6.66
N ARG A 186 -19.58 -16.02 -7.92
CA ARG A 186 -18.54 -15.12 -8.43
C ARG A 186 -19.02 -13.67 -8.51
N ASP A 187 -20.25 -13.46 -8.97
CA ASP A 187 -20.87 -12.14 -9.06
C ASP A 187 -21.10 -11.54 -7.67
N LEU A 188 -21.71 -12.30 -6.75
CA LEU A 188 -21.97 -11.82 -5.40
C LEU A 188 -20.68 -11.48 -4.64
N CYS A 189 -19.64 -12.32 -4.74
CA CYS A 189 -18.31 -12.01 -4.20
C CYS A 189 -17.70 -10.74 -4.79
N ARG A 190 -17.97 -10.41 -6.06
CA ARG A 190 -17.46 -9.20 -6.72
C ARG A 190 -18.25 -7.96 -6.34
N LYS A 191 -19.57 -8.06 -6.21
CA LYS A 191 -20.41 -6.98 -5.65
C LYS A 191 -19.99 -6.67 -4.21
N LEU A 192 -19.77 -7.70 -3.38
CA LEU A 192 -19.23 -7.56 -2.03
C LEU A 192 -17.88 -6.83 -2.01
N MET A 193 -16.95 -7.22 -2.88
CA MET A 193 -15.68 -6.52 -3.08
C MET A 193 -15.84 -5.08 -3.60
N ALA A 194 -16.94 -4.76 -4.27
CA ALA A 194 -17.21 -3.45 -4.86
C ALA A 194 -17.93 -2.47 -3.93
N VAL A 195 -18.49 -2.93 -2.80
CA VAL A 195 -19.10 -2.07 -1.78
C VAL A 195 -18.14 -0.96 -1.33
N ALA A 196 -16.84 -1.26 -1.20
CA ALA A 196 -15.79 -0.28 -0.87
C ALA A 196 -15.49 0.78 -1.98
N LEU A 197 -16.21 0.76 -3.10
CA LEU A 197 -16.18 1.78 -4.17
C LEU A 197 -17.50 2.57 -4.26
N LEU A 198 -18.47 2.36 -3.37
CA LEU A 198 -19.64 3.22 -3.28
C LEU A 198 -19.29 4.56 -2.62
N PRO A 199 -20.08 5.63 -2.86
CA PRO A 199 -20.03 6.82 -2.00
C PRO A 199 -20.30 6.43 -0.55
N ILE A 200 -19.68 7.13 0.40
CA ILE A 200 -19.64 6.72 1.82
C ILE A 200 -21.04 6.54 2.43
N ASP A 201 -22.00 7.37 2.03
CA ASP A 201 -23.38 7.33 2.53
C ASP A 201 -24.17 6.11 2.00
N ASP A 202 -23.75 5.53 0.87
CA ASP A 202 -24.40 4.36 0.23
C ASP A 202 -23.74 3.02 0.61
N VAL A 203 -22.66 3.02 1.40
CA VAL A 203 -21.87 1.80 1.71
C VAL A 203 -22.67 0.76 2.51
N GLU A 204 -23.48 1.21 3.48
CA GLU A 204 -24.29 0.31 4.31
C GLU A 204 -25.46 -0.28 3.51
N ASP A 205 -26.25 0.56 2.83
CA ASP A 205 -27.31 0.13 1.92
C ASP A 205 -26.77 -0.79 0.81
N GLY A 206 -25.58 -0.50 0.29
CA GLY A 206 -24.94 -1.33 -0.73
C GLY A 206 -24.49 -2.69 -0.22
N TYR A 207 -24.08 -2.80 1.05
CA TYR A 207 -23.84 -4.10 1.68
C TYR A 207 -25.15 -4.85 1.91
N LEU A 208 -26.22 -4.17 2.35
CA LEU A 208 -27.54 -4.78 2.53
C LEU A 208 -28.12 -5.30 1.20
N GLU A 209 -27.92 -4.58 0.10
CA GLU A 209 -28.30 -5.04 -1.25
C GLU A 209 -27.56 -6.33 -1.65
N VAL A 210 -26.27 -6.44 -1.34
CA VAL A 210 -25.50 -7.70 -1.53
C VAL A 210 -26.00 -8.80 -0.59
N LEU A 211 -26.35 -8.48 0.65
CA LEU A 211 -26.88 -9.46 1.61
C LEU A 211 -28.26 -9.97 1.22
N ASN A 212 -29.14 -9.14 0.66
CA ASN A 212 -30.46 -9.53 0.19
C ASN A 212 -30.40 -10.49 -1.01
N GLN A 213 -29.31 -10.47 -1.79
CA GLN A 213 -29.05 -11.43 -2.86
C GLN A 213 -28.49 -12.78 -2.34
N LEU A 214 -28.15 -12.90 -1.04
CA LEU A 214 -27.78 -14.16 -0.41
C LEU A 214 -29.02 -14.97 -0.01
N THR A 215 -29.58 -15.71 -0.97
CA THR A 215 -30.75 -16.59 -0.74
C THR A 215 -30.44 -18.05 -1.05
N LEU A 216 -31.18 -18.98 -0.45
CA LEU A 216 -31.07 -20.41 -0.79
C LEU A 216 -31.43 -20.69 -2.27
N GLU A 217 -32.37 -19.90 -2.84
CA GLU A 217 -32.73 -19.98 -4.25
C GLU A 217 -31.56 -19.62 -5.18
N THR A 218 -30.74 -18.64 -4.80
CA THR A 218 -29.57 -18.18 -5.58
C THR A 218 -28.42 -19.19 -5.63
N PHE A 219 -28.33 -20.08 -4.64
CA PHE A 219 -27.21 -21.03 -4.51
C PHE A 219 -27.57 -22.49 -4.70
N SER A 220 -28.83 -22.91 -4.45
CA SER A 220 -29.33 -24.29 -4.52
C SER A 220 -28.60 -25.34 -3.63
N ASP A 221 -27.47 -24.97 -3.03
CA ASP A 221 -26.63 -25.79 -2.17
C ASP A 221 -26.49 -25.08 -0.80
N THR A 222 -27.04 -25.71 0.25
CA THR A 222 -27.03 -25.21 1.62
C THR A 222 -25.62 -25.05 2.19
N HIS A 223 -24.65 -25.87 1.76
CA HIS A 223 -23.26 -25.74 2.20
C HIS A 223 -22.61 -24.49 1.60
N VAL A 224 -22.81 -24.25 0.30
CA VAL A 224 -22.33 -23.02 -0.37
C VAL A 224 -22.99 -21.79 0.23
N PHE A 225 -24.30 -21.83 0.50
CA PHE A 225 -25.03 -20.76 1.18
C PHE A 225 -24.43 -20.42 2.55
N ASN A 226 -24.16 -21.43 3.39
CA ASN A 226 -23.57 -21.23 4.71
C ASN A 226 -22.16 -20.62 4.64
N LEU A 227 -21.31 -21.10 3.73
CA LEU A 227 -19.97 -20.54 3.53
C LEU A 227 -20.00 -19.10 2.98
N MET A 228 -20.98 -18.77 2.14
CA MET A 228 -21.21 -17.39 1.69
C MET A 228 -21.69 -16.49 2.83
N ASN A 229 -22.53 -17.00 3.73
CA ASN A 229 -22.93 -16.29 4.95
C ASN A 229 -21.73 -16.03 5.88
N ASP A 230 -20.82 -16.99 6.05
CA ASP A 230 -19.55 -16.80 6.78
C ASP A 230 -18.66 -15.73 6.15
N LEU A 231 -18.64 -15.63 4.81
CA LEU A 231 -17.94 -14.56 4.08
C LEU A 231 -18.58 -13.19 4.32
N MET A 232 -19.92 -13.09 4.34
CA MET A 232 -20.64 -11.85 4.65
C MET A 232 -20.38 -11.41 6.10
N ASN A 233 -20.44 -12.34 7.06
CA ASN A 233 -20.10 -12.09 8.47
C ASN A 233 -18.63 -11.65 8.67
N TYR A 234 -17.71 -12.19 7.87
CA TYR A 234 -16.32 -11.70 7.81
C TYR A 234 -16.26 -10.28 7.24
N TYR A 235 -17.00 -9.98 6.18
CA TYR A 235 -16.99 -8.65 5.56
C TYR A 235 -17.50 -7.58 6.52
N ASP A 236 -18.69 -7.78 7.08
CA ASP A 236 -19.29 -6.89 8.07
C ASP A 236 -18.35 -6.63 9.26
N ARG A 237 -17.84 -7.70 9.88
CA ARG A 237 -16.96 -7.57 11.05
C ARG A 237 -15.65 -6.83 10.75
N GLU A 238 -14.94 -7.18 9.68
CA GLU A 238 -13.58 -6.66 9.44
C GLU A 238 -13.56 -5.37 8.59
N TRP A 239 -14.57 -5.12 7.76
CA TRP A 239 -14.56 -4.05 6.75
C TRP A 239 -15.61 -2.96 6.98
N LEU A 240 -16.80 -3.30 7.47
CA LEU A 240 -17.80 -2.28 7.85
C LEU A 240 -17.56 -1.79 9.27
N ARG A 241 -17.63 -2.70 10.25
CA ARG A 241 -17.56 -2.33 11.67
C ARG A 241 -16.16 -1.87 12.11
N VAL A 242 -15.09 -2.55 11.66
CA VAL A 242 -13.70 -2.29 12.10
C VAL A 242 -12.99 -1.18 11.33
N ILE A 243 -13.29 -1.01 10.04
CA ILE A 243 -12.70 0.08 9.23
C ILE A 243 -13.59 1.35 9.25
N GLY A 244 -14.90 1.21 9.56
CA GLY A 244 -15.72 2.33 10.04
C GLY A 244 -15.37 2.78 11.46
N MET A 245 -15.04 1.85 12.38
CA MET A 245 -14.53 2.15 13.72
C MET A 245 -13.54 1.09 14.26
N ASN A 246 -12.26 1.47 14.37
CA ASN A 246 -11.19 0.79 15.14
C ASN A 246 -10.67 -0.61 14.71
N ASN A 247 -9.57 -0.58 13.94
CA ASN A 247 -8.26 -1.18 14.31
C ASN A 247 -8.14 -2.71 14.60
N ARG A 248 -8.00 -3.55 13.54
CA ARG A 248 -7.38 -4.92 13.55
C ARG A 248 -7.11 -5.45 12.11
N ILE A 249 -6.40 -6.57 11.83
CA ILE A 249 -5.63 -7.53 12.66
C ILE A 249 -4.20 -7.91 12.16
N SER A 250 -4.00 -8.95 11.31
CA SER A 250 -2.68 -9.62 11.11
C SER A 250 -2.41 -10.40 9.79
N HIS A 251 -1.19 -10.21 9.25
CA HIS A 251 -0.21 -11.13 8.60
C HIS A 251 -0.57 -12.42 7.82
N LYS A 252 0.10 -12.60 6.66
CA LYS A 252 1.04 -13.73 6.42
C LYS A 252 1.95 -13.56 5.16
N LEU A 253 3.06 -14.31 5.17
CA LEU A 253 4.02 -14.65 4.09
C LEU A 253 5.26 -13.76 3.83
N VAL A 254 6.40 -14.48 3.82
CA VAL A 254 7.80 -14.15 3.48
C VAL A 254 8.09 -15.02 2.22
N GLU A 255 8.93 -14.68 1.23
CA GLU A 255 10.40 -14.71 1.25
C GLU A 255 11.01 -13.94 0.08
N ALA A 256 12.10 -13.21 0.36
CA ALA A 256 13.40 -13.26 -0.32
C ALA A 256 14.33 -12.22 0.34
N HIS A 257 15.38 -12.66 1.03
CA HIS A 257 16.20 -11.75 1.86
C HIS A 257 17.58 -11.47 1.24
N PRO A 258 17.77 -10.38 0.47
CA PRO A 258 19.10 -9.90 0.12
C PRO A 258 19.87 -9.42 1.37
N ASN A 259 21.21 -9.48 1.36
CA ASN A 259 21.99 -8.93 2.48
C ASN A 259 21.85 -7.40 2.57
N VAL A 260 22.15 -6.83 3.76
CA VAL A 260 21.95 -5.40 4.03
C VAL A 260 22.69 -4.49 3.05
N TRP A 261 23.95 -4.81 2.70
CA TRP A 261 24.73 -4.02 1.75
C TRP A 261 24.09 -3.97 0.36
N LYS A 262 23.53 -5.09 -0.14
CA LYS A 262 22.79 -5.12 -1.41
C LYS A 262 21.53 -4.25 -1.38
N VAL A 263 20.85 -4.17 -0.23
CA VAL A 263 19.68 -3.28 -0.08
C VAL A 263 20.12 -1.82 -0.02
N LEU A 264 21.17 -1.49 0.73
CA LEU A 264 21.67 -0.11 0.78
C LEU A 264 22.24 0.36 -0.58
N ASP A 265 22.92 -0.50 -1.33
CA ASP A 265 23.32 -0.22 -2.72
C ASP A 265 22.11 0.00 -3.64
N MET A 266 21.03 -0.75 -3.46
CA MET A 266 19.77 -0.53 -4.18
C MET A 266 19.15 0.82 -3.81
N LEU A 267 19.07 1.18 -2.52
CA LEU A 267 18.47 2.45 -2.09
C LEU A 267 19.23 3.66 -2.64
N VAL A 268 20.57 3.64 -2.64
CA VAL A 268 21.39 4.70 -3.24
C VAL A 268 21.19 4.77 -4.76
N SER A 269 21.07 3.64 -5.45
CA SER A 269 20.79 3.61 -6.89
C SER A 269 19.38 4.12 -7.23
N GLU A 270 18.39 3.79 -6.40
CA GLU A 270 17.01 4.25 -6.56
C GLU A 270 16.84 5.75 -6.24
N GLU A 271 17.60 6.29 -5.27
CA GLU A 271 17.68 7.74 -5.05
C GLU A 271 18.23 8.44 -6.30
N PHE A 272 19.33 7.95 -6.87
CA PHE A 272 19.90 8.54 -8.10
C PHE A 272 18.89 8.52 -9.25
N HIS A 273 18.22 7.38 -9.47
CA HIS A 273 17.18 7.27 -10.50
C HIS A 273 15.99 8.19 -10.22
N THR A 274 15.63 8.39 -8.95
CA THR A 274 14.58 9.32 -8.51
C THR A 274 14.99 10.77 -8.72
N HIS A 275 16.20 11.17 -8.36
CA HIS A 275 16.75 12.50 -8.56
C HIS A 275 16.75 12.87 -10.05
N GLN A 276 17.34 12.01 -10.89
CA GLN A 276 17.38 12.22 -12.33
C GLN A 276 15.97 12.32 -12.94
N TYR A 277 15.02 11.55 -12.40
CA TYR A 277 13.62 11.60 -12.82
C TYR A 277 12.91 12.90 -12.38
N VAL A 278 13.10 13.34 -11.13
CA VAL A 278 12.57 14.61 -10.62
C VAL A 278 13.08 15.79 -11.46
N ASN A 279 14.37 15.83 -11.80
CA ASN A 279 14.93 16.87 -12.66
C ASN A 279 14.34 16.86 -14.09
N GLN A 280 14.00 15.69 -14.63
CA GLN A 280 13.25 15.59 -15.89
C GLN A 280 11.84 16.18 -15.76
N VAL A 281 11.13 15.86 -14.67
CA VAL A 281 9.78 16.36 -14.43
C VAL A 281 9.76 17.89 -14.26
N ILE A 282 10.69 18.45 -13.48
CA ILE A 282 10.85 19.91 -13.27
C ILE A 282 11.17 20.63 -14.58
N THR A 283 11.97 20.02 -15.47
CA THR A 283 12.26 20.58 -16.82
C THR A 283 11.13 20.34 -17.84
N GLY A 284 9.91 20.04 -17.38
CA GLY A 284 8.72 19.85 -18.22
C GLY A 284 8.65 18.49 -18.93
N ARG A 285 9.66 17.61 -18.78
CA ARG A 285 9.65 16.27 -19.38
C ARG A 285 8.83 15.31 -18.52
N LYS A 286 7.50 15.40 -18.63
CA LYS A 286 6.59 14.42 -18.04
C LYS A 286 6.78 13.06 -18.73
N ARG A 287 7.01 11.99 -17.97
CA ARG A 287 6.99 10.64 -18.55
C ARG A 287 5.58 10.35 -19.06
N PRO A 288 5.41 9.71 -20.23
CA PRO A 288 4.10 9.24 -20.65
C PRO A 288 3.55 8.28 -19.60
N SER A 289 2.27 8.42 -19.24
CA SER A 289 1.67 7.65 -18.15
C SER A 289 1.91 6.15 -18.36
N ARG A 290 2.53 5.48 -17.38
CA ARG A 290 2.70 4.02 -17.41
C ARG A 290 1.39 3.24 -17.28
N ALA A 291 0.27 3.93 -17.04
CA ALA A 291 -1.07 3.35 -17.05
C ALA A 291 -1.35 2.64 -18.38
N THR A 292 -1.62 1.34 -18.30
CA THR A 292 -1.93 0.50 -19.47
C THR A 292 -3.24 0.97 -20.14
N LYS A 293 -3.49 0.55 -21.39
CA LYS A 293 -4.79 0.78 -22.04
C LYS A 293 -5.95 0.24 -21.20
N GLU A 294 -5.73 -0.87 -20.49
CA GLU A 294 -6.68 -1.48 -19.56
C GLU A 294 -6.94 -0.58 -18.34
N GLN A 295 -5.91 -0.06 -17.68
CA GLN A 295 -6.06 0.87 -16.55
C GLN A 295 -6.78 2.17 -16.96
N LYS A 296 -6.47 2.72 -18.13
CA LYS A 296 -7.17 3.89 -18.68
C LYS A 296 -8.64 3.60 -19.01
N ARG A 297 -8.94 2.41 -19.53
CA ARG A 297 -10.31 1.95 -19.76
C ARG A 297 -11.07 1.78 -18.43
N TYR A 298 -10.43 1.16 -17.44
CA TYR A 298 -10.98 0.99 -16.09
C TYR A 298 -11.35 2.35 -15.48
N GLN A 299 -10.42 3.31 -15.48
CA GLN A 299 -10.71 4.66 -14.96
C GLN A 299 -11.90 5.30 -15.68
N LYS A 300 -11.91 5.31 -17.02
CA LYS A 300 -13.03 5.87 -17.79
C LYS A 300 -14.37 5.18 -17.50
N GLN A 301 -14.38 3.86 -17.25
CA GLN A 301 -15.59 3.14 -16.86
C GLN A 301 -16.05 3.52 -15.45
N LEU A 302 -15.10 3.72 -14.53
CA LEU A 302 -15.38 4.13 -13.15
C LEU A 302 -15.96 5.55 -13.12
N ASP A 303 -15.30 6.51 -13.79
CA ASP A 303 -15.74 7.90 -13.91
C ASP A 303 -17.17 7.98 -14.47
N ASN A 304 -17.48 7.17 -15.50
CA ASN A 304 -18.80 7.09 -16.11
C ASN A 304 -19.87 6.50 -15.18
N LEU A 305 -19.53 5.48 -14.37
CA LEU A 305 -20.45 4.92 -13.38
C LEU A 305 -20.79 5.95 -12.29
N TYR A 306 -19.78 6.65 -11.75
CA TYR A 306 -20.01 7.72 -10.78
C TYR A 306 -20.82 8.89 -11.35
N ASP A 307 -20.58 9.30 -12.60
CA ASP A 307 -21.36 10.37 -13.25
C ASP A 307 -22.83 9.97 -13.45
N LEU A 308 -23.10 8.76 -13.93
CA LEU A 308 -24.47 8.24 -14.07
C LEU A 308 -25.18 8.09 -12.72
N TYR A 309 -24.48 7.60 -11.69
CA TYR A 309 -25.04 7.41 -10.35
C TYR A 309 -25.31 8.76 -9.65
N GLY A 310 -24.36 9.69 -9.69
CA GLY A 310 -24.50 11.04 -9.12
C GLY A 310 -25.60 11.86 -9.78
N ARG A 311 -25.87 11.63 -11.08
CA ARG A 311 -27.02 12.19 -11.81
C ARG A 311 -28.33 11.43 -11.61
N LYS A 312 -28.34 10.35 -10.81
CA LYS A 312 -29.48 9.45 -10.56
C LYS A 312 -30.07 8.82 -11.83
N VAL A 313 -29.22 8.57 -12.83
CA VAL A 313 -29.57 7.87 -14.08
C VAL A 313 -29.55 6.35 -13.89
N ILE A 314 -28.73 5.86 -12.96
CA ILE A 314 -28.69 4.48 -12.49
C ILE A 314 -28.93 4.43 -10.99
N ASP A 315 -29.51 3.33 -10.51
CA ASP A 315 -29.74 3.07 -9.09
C ASP A 315 -28.55 2.34 -8.42
N LEU A 316 -28.66 2.13 -7.11
CA LEU A 316 -27.62 1.48 -6.31
C LEU A 316 -27.36 0.01 -6.74
N PRO A 317 -28.37 -0.84 -7.00
CA PRO A 317 -28.16 -2.19 -7.55
C PRO A 317 -27.43 -2.19 -8.90
N THR A 318 -27.75 -1.24 -9.79
CA THR A 318 -27.08 -1.09 -11.09
C THR A 318 -25.63 -0.60 -10.92
N MET A 319 -25.39 0.37 -10.03
CA MET A 319 -24.06 0.86 -9.68
C MET A 319 -23.18 -0.28 -9.12
N LEU A 320 -23.68 -1.04 -8.15
CA LEU A 320 -23.01 -2.21 -7.58
C LEU A 320 -22.68 -3.27 -8.65
N SER A 321 -23.62 -3.58 -9.54
CA SER A 321 -23.41 -4.56 -10.61
C SER A 321 -22.36 -4.08 -11.63
N GLY A 322 -22.33 -2.78 -11.94
CA GLY A 322 -21.29 -2.15 -12.75
C GLY A 322 -19.91 -2.22 -12.10
N LEU A 323 -19.78 -1.82 -10.83
CA LEU A 323 -18.53 -1.87 -10.08
C LEU A 323 -18.02 -3.31 -9.88
N GLY A 324 -18.90 -4.25 -9.52
CA GLY A 324 -18.58 -5.67 -9.37
C GLY A 324 -18.05 -6.30 -10.67
N SER A 325 -18.66 -5.94 -11.80
CA SER A 325 -18.15 -6.33 -13.13
C SER A 325 -16.72 -5.85 -13.38
N MET A 326 -16.33 -4.69 -12.82
CA MET A 326 -14.99 -4.12 -12.98
C MET A 326 -13.93 -4.77 -12.06
N VAL A 327 -14.31 -5.30 -10.89
CA VAL A 327 -13.40 -6.06 -9.99
C VAL A 327 -12.74 -7.25 -10.71
N ALA A 328 -13.44 -7.83 -11.69
CA ALA A 328 -12.99 -8.97 -12.51
C ALA A 328 -11.63 -8.79 -13.20
N ASN A 329 -11.25 -7.54 -13.55
CA ASN A 329 -10.08 -7.27 -14.39
C ASN A 329 -8.79 -7.10 -13.58
N ASN A 330 -8.88 -6.63 -12.33
CA ASN A 330 -7.71 -6.41 -11.48
C ASN A 330 -7.05 -7.70 -10.95
N THR A 331 -7.78 -8.83 -10.94
CA THR A 331 -7.24 -10.13 -10.50
C THR A 331 -6.51 -10.86 -11.62
N LYS A 332 -7.05 -10.87 -12.85
CA LYS A 332 -6.46 -11.59 -14.00
C LYS A 332 -5.12 -11.02 -14.48
N SER A 333 -4.88 -9.71 -14.30
CA SER A 333 -3.69 -9.01 -14.82
C SER A 333 -2.35 -9.44 -14.20
N LYS A 334 -2.35 -10.17 -13.07
CA LYS A 334 -1.14 -10.70 -12.42
C LYS A 334 -1.01 -12.24 -12.45
N GLN A 335 -2.06 -12.98 -12.81
CA GLN A 335 -1.98 -14.46 -12.93
C GLN A 335 -0.98 -14.86 -14.04
N LYS A 336 -1.02 -14.18 -15.20
CA LYS A 336 -0.14 -14.40 -16.38
C LYS A 336 1.36 -14.04 -16.18
N LYS A 337 1.84 -13.92 -14.94
CA LYS A 337 3.27 -13.70 -14.63
C LYS A 337 3.82 -14.72 -13.62
N LYS A 338 3.15 -15.87 -13.48
CA LYS A 338 3.52 -16.94 -12.54
C LYS A 338 3.56 -18.34 -13.14
N ASP A 339 3.35 -18.45 -14.45
CA ASP A 339 3.57 -19.65 -15.26
C ASP A 339 4.86 -19.45 -16.08
#